data_AF-A0A2N4UCW6-F1
#
_entry.id   AF-A0A2N4UCW6-F1
#
_cell.length_a   1.000
_cell.length_b   1.000
_cell.length_c   1.000
_cell.angle_alpha   90.00
_cell.angle_beta   90.00
_cell.angle_gamma   90.00
#
_symmetry.space_group_name_H-M   'P 1'
#
loop_
_entity.id
_entity.type
_entity.pdbx_description
1 polymer ?
#
loop_
_entity_poly.entity_id
_entity_poly.type
_entity_poly.pdbx_seq_one_letter_code
_entity_poly.pdbx_strand_id
1 'polypeptide(L)'
;MALSDLAVRQAKATGKDRSIADFDGLYLFVPVLGRKAWHFRYYYVGKRERFSLGTYPEVSLREARDLRDAARGLLAKGINPRNERKRKRQAIVLASEDTFMAVYKKWLAHRQLSLDECRQGSYDQIQRVFKANVFPVLGNLTVHEITQAHLLDIIGKVEARGSLSVAEKLRTWLNQLFSYIKVVVPGIKENPAADLDVVALPLPPVDHNPFLRMGELPIMLQTLRKYRGRLKTQLGLRLLMLTGVRTGELRHATPDQFDLDRGLWIIPVVRLKQRKMLTKKKRKRMSDIPPYIVPLSVQAQEIVRYLLAQFKPAQVYLLPGEKSLLRPLSENTMNHALKRMGYEDRLTGHGIRATISTALNELGYLKKWVDAQLSHADPDKISATYNHAEYVEQRRVMMQDWADRLDLFEQNHVQVASMHLTITLQGLPTIASQAATQPPIIKPNTPTLIVAPATPDMPIVPESAQRLPAVELPDYAKPQPSNLQRERMKLLDLFEAPHHLRVVDYAALVGKSRRWISYEIQARNLLALSMGHRSLRVPDWQLDPLKRRLVQSVLASTPPDIDPWQTYHVLTEGHESLGGRSPLEAITVSNLEYLVGLVRDTFEAMQWPVSPFTTLSQMENATALEMMV
;
A
#
# COMPACT_ATOMS: atom_id res chain seq x y z
N MET A 1 -16.24 45.46 74.56
CA MET A 1 -17.71 45.46 74.42
C MET A 1 -18.06 44.82 73.10
N ALA A 2 -19.07 43.95 73.06
CA ALA A 2 -19.54 43.36 71.82
C ALA A 2 -20.31 44.40 71.00
N LEU A 3 -20.13 44.38 69.69
CA LEU A 3 -20.89 45.20 68.75
C LEU A 3 -22.35 44.72 68.69
N SER A 4 -23.29 45.68 68.61
CA SER A 4 -24.68 45.43 68.25
C SER A 4 -24.91 45.77 66.77
N ASP A 5 -25.88 45.13 66.11
CA ASP A 5 -26.23 45.44 64.71
C ASP A 5 -26.58 46.92 64.51
N LEU A 6 -27.21 47.54 65.51
CA LEU A 6 -27.53 48.97 65.51
C LEU A 6 -26.25 49.82 65.49
N ALA A 7 -25.25 49.48 66.31
CA ALA A 7 -23.97 50.17 66.34
C ALA A 7 -23.18 50.01 65.03
N VAL A 8 -23.26 48.83 64.40
CA VAL A 8 -22.66 48.57 63.08
C VAL A 8 -23.31 49.42 62.00
N ARG A 9 -24.65 49.51 61.99
CA ARG A 9 -25.41 50.36 61.05
C ARG A 9 -25.07 51.84 61.22
N GLN A 10 -25.03 52.32 62.46
CA GLN A 10 -24.81 53.73 62.79
C GLN A 10 -23.35 54.18 62.67
N ALA A 11 -22.38 53.28 62.59
CA ALA A 11 -20.97 53.64 62.39
C ALA A 11 -20.79 54.40 61.06
N LYS A 12 -20.47 55.70 61.11
CA LYS A 12 -20.23 56.55 59.94
C LYS A 12 -18.73 56.82 59.76
N ALA A 13 -18.31 57.11 58.53
CA ALA A 13 -16.96 57.58 58.24
C ALA A 13 -16.78 58.99 58.83
N THR A 14 -15.73 59.18 59.63
CA THR A 14 -15.44 60.44 60.35
C THR A 14 -14.18 61.14 59.81
N GLY A 15 -13.88 61.00 58.51
CA GLY A 15 -12.71 61.61 57.86
C GLY A 15 -11.35 60.95 58.17
N LYS A 16 -11.31 59.95 59.06
CA LYS A 16 -10.14 59.09 59.33
C LYS A 16 -10.56 57.62 59.41
N ASP A 17 -9.68 56.72 59.01
CA ASP A 17 -9.89 55.28 59.11
C ASP A 17 -10.06 54.85 60.57
N ARG A 18 -11.19 54.22 60.87
CA ARG A 18 -11.52 53.75 62.23
C ARG A 18 -11.72 52.25 62.26
N SER A 19 -11.18 51.59 63.28
CA SER A 19 -11.51 50.21 63.59
C SER A 19 -12.30 50.18 64.90
N ILE A 20 -13.49 49.61 64.86
CA ILE A 20 -14.34 49.40 66.05
C ILE A 20 -14.21 47.94 66.46
N ALA A 21 -13.80 47.70 67.69
CA ALA A 21 -13.59 46.36 68.21
C ALA A 21 -14.93 45.66 68.47
N ASP A 22 -15.05 44.41 68.02
CA ASP A 22 -15.93 43.41 68.61
C ASP A 22 -15.10 42.54 69.57
N PHE A 23 -15.58 41.34 69.90
CA PHE A 23 -14.85 40.38 70.72
C PHE A 23 -14.02 39.39 69.89
N ASP A 24 -13.05 38.76 70.56
CA ASP A 24 -12.19 37.71 70.00
C ASP A 24 -11.44 38.09 68.73
N GLY A 25 -10.91 39.31 68.67
CA GLY A 25 -10.08 39.76 67.55
C GLY A 25 -10.86 40.14 66.30
N LEU A 26 -12.20 40.15 66.33
CA LEU A 26 -13.05 40.70 65.27
C LEU A 26 -13.15 42.22 65.41
N TYR A 27 -13.05 42.92 64.29
CA TYR A 27 -13.15 44.38 64.20
C TYR A 27 -13.98 44.78 62.99
N LEU A 28 -14.81 45.81 63.15
CA LEU A 28 -15.41 46.53 62.04
C LEU A 28 -14.47 47.64 61.61
N PHE A 29 -13.94 47.54 60.39
CA PHE A 29 -13.15 48.58 59.75
C PHE A 29 -14.06 49.52 58.96
N VAL A 30 -14.00 50.81 59.30
CA VAL A 30 -14.76 51.88 58.67
C VAL A 30 -13.74 52.83 58.02
N PRO A 31 -13.44 52.66 56.72
CA PRO A 31 -12.52 53.53 56.00
C PRO A 31 -13.16 54.89 55.71
N VAL A 32 -12.34 55.89 55.38
CA VAL A 32 -12.81 57.23 54.97
C VAL A 32 -13.80 57.16 53.79
N LEU A 33 -13.58 56.21 52.87
CA LEU A 33 -14.43 55.95 51.70
C LEU A 33 -15.82 55.35 52.04
N GLY A 34 -16.11 55.05 53.31
CA GLY A 34 -17.44 54.66 53.79
C GLY A 34 -17.83 53.19 53.64
N ARG A 35 -17.09 52.37 52.86
CA ARG A 35 -17.36 50.93 52.72
C ARG A 35 -16.83 50.13 53.92
N LYS A 36 -17.74 49.70 54.79
CA LYS A 36 -17.41 48.95 56.01
C LYS A 36 -16.93 47.54 55.68
N ALA A 37 -15.89 47.08 56.35
CA ALA A 37 -15.34 45.73 56.18
C ALA A 37 -15.09 45.07 57.54
N TRP A 38 -15.29 43.75 57.60
CA TRP A 38 -14.95 42.95 58.76
C TRP A 38 -13.49 42.54 58.69
N HIS A 39 -12.75 42.72 59.78
CA HIS A 39 -11.36 42.31 59.90
C HIS A 39 -11.18 41.42 61.11
N PHE A 40 -10.46 40.33 60.90
CA PHE A 40 -10.01 39.47 61.98
C PHE A 40 -8.52 39.68 62.21
N ARG A 41 -8.15 40.03 63.44
CA ARG A 41 -6.78 40.25 63.89
C ARG A 41 -6.37 39.07 64.78
N TYR A 42 -5.25 38.45 64.48
CA TYR A 42 -4.77 37.25 65.16
C TYR A 42 -3.23 37.22 65.20
N TYR A 43 -2.69 36.31 66.00
CA TYR A 43 -1.27 36.00 66.01
C TYR A 43 -1.03 34.66 65.33
N TYR A 44 -0.01 34.59 64.48
CA TYR A 44 0.45 33.36 63.86
C TYR A 44 1.98 33.34 63.88
N VAL A 45 2.57 32.33 64.51
CA VAL A 45 4.03 32.17 64.66
C VAL A 45 4.70 33.46 65.17
N GLY A 46 4.17 34.00 66.28
CA GLY A 46 4.69 35.21 66.92
C GLY A 46 4.44 36.54 66.18
N LYS A 47 3.87 36.51 64.96
CA LYS A 47 3.57 37.72 64.18
C LYS A 47 2.09 38.06 64.25
N ARG A 48 1.80 39.35 64.45
CA ARG A 48 0.43 39.88 64.40
C ARG A 48 0.00 40.04 62.94
N GLU A 49 -1.04 39.31 62.55
CA GLU A 49 -1.63 39.37 61.21
C GLU A 49 -3.07 39.88 61.26
N ARG A 50 -3.56 40.35 60.12
CA ARG A 50 -4.96 40.69 59.90
C ARG A 50 -5.42 40.19 58.54
N PHE A 51 -6.66 39.72 58.45
CA PHE A 51 -7.30 39.48 57.16
C PHE A 51 -8.78 39.86 57.17
N SER A 52 -9.30 40.21 55.99
CA SER A 52 -10.69 40.63 55.82
C SER A 52 -11.63 39.43 55.77
N LEU A 53 -12.76 39.48 56.47
CA LEU A 53 -13.80 38.44 56.44
C LEU A 53 -14.93 38.76 55.45
N GLY A 54 -14.99 40.00 54.94
CA GLY A 54 -16.02 40.43 54.00
C GLY A 54 -16.43 41.88 54.22
N THR A 55 -17.31 42.39 53.37
CA THR A 55 -17.84 43.75 53.41
C THR A 55 -19.25 43.75 53.99
N TYR A 56 -19.59 44.78 54.78
CA TYR A 56 -20.97 44.98 55.25
C TYR A 56 -21.71 45.87 54.23
N PRO A 57 -22.95 45.57 53.84
CA PRO A 57 -23.88 44.61 54.46
C PRO A 57 -23.87 43.18 53.89
N GLU A 58 -23.05 42.87 52.88
CA GLU A 58 -23.00 41.52 52.25
C GLU A 58 -22.67 40.41 53.25
N VAL A 59 -21.85 40.72 54.26
CA VAL A 59 -21.59 39.86 55.42
C VAL A 59 -22.16 40.54 56.66
N SER A 60 -23.20 39.93 57.22
CA SER A 60 -23.83 40.38 58.45
C SER A 60 -22.90 40.25 59.67
N LEU A 61 -23.22 40.90 60.79
CA LEU A 61 -22.45 40.75 62.03
C LEU A 61 -22.43 39.29 62.51
N ARG A 62 -23.54 38.55 62.33
CA ARG A 62 -23.65 37.13 62.68
C ARG A 62 -22.72 36.28 61.83
N GLU A 63 -22.79 36.40 60.51
CA GLU A 63 -21.90 35.66 59.60
C GLU A 63 -20.43 36.03 59.80
N ALA A 64 -20.12 37.28 60.13
CA ALA A 64 -18.76 37.70 60.47
C ALA A 64 -18.23 37.00 61.74
N ARG A 65 -19.10 36.73 62.72
CA ARG A 65 -18.74 35.95 63.93
C ARG A 65 -18.56 34.47 63.59
N ASP A 66 -19.42 33.89 62.77
CA ASP A 66 -19.30 32.49 62.33
C ASP A 66 -17.99 32.28 61.53
N LEU A 67 -17.67 33.20 60.60
CA LEU A 67 -16.42 33.18 59.84
C LEU A 67 -15.18 33.38 60.72
N ARG A 68 -15.28 34.21 61.77
CA ARG A 68 -14.23 34.36 62.79
C ARG A 68 -14.00 33.04 63.51
N ASP A 69 -15.05 32.38 63.97
CA ASP A 69 -14.93 31.14 64.75
C ASP A 69 -14.37 29.99 63.90
N ALA A 70 -14.75 29.92 62.62
CA ALA A 70 -14.09 29.03 61.66
C ALA A 70 -12.59 29.34 61.47
N ALA A 71 -12.21 30.63 61.38
CA ALA A 71 -10.81 31.03 61.28
C ALA A 71 -10.01 30.73 62.56
N ARG A 72 -10.62 30.87 63.74
CA ARG A 72 -10.01 30.45 65.02
C ARG A 72 -9.82 28.94 65.09
N GLY A 73 -10.76 28.16 64.58
CA GLY A 73 -10.63 26.70 64.46
C GLY A 73 -9.43 26.28 63.58
N LEU A 74 -9.14 27.03 62.51
CA LEU A 74 -7.94 26.81 61.69
C LEU A 74 -6.65 27.15 62.46
N LEU A 75 -6.64 28.25 63.20
CA LEU A 75 -5.49 28.65 64.02
C LEU A 75 -5.20 27.64 65.13
N ALA A 76 -6.23 27.07 65.77
CA ALA A 76 -6.07 26.02 66.78
C ALA A 76 -5.40 24.75 66.19
N LYS A 77 -5.56 24.51 64.88
CA LYS A 77 -4.90 23.43 64.14
C LYS A 77 -3.52 23.83 63.60
N GLY A 78 -3.01 25.01 63.96
CA GLY A 78 -1.73 25.54 63.46
C GLY A 78 -1.75 25.99 61.99
N ILE A 79 -2.92 26.19 61.39
CA ILE A 79 -3.07 26.59 59.98
C ILE A 79 -3.36 28.09 59.91
N ASN A 80 -2.57 28.85 59.15
CA ASN A 80 -2.84 30.27 58.91
C ASN A 80 -4.10 30.46 58.02
N PRO A 81 -5.19 31.09 58.51
CA PRO A 81 -6.44 31.25 57.76
C PRO A 81 -6.29 32.04 56.45
N ARG A 82 -5.37 33.01 56.40
CA ARG A 82 -5.08 33.80 55.20
C ARG A 82 -4.45 32.93 54.11
N ASN A 83 -3.54 32.04 54.48
CA ASN A 83 -2.90 31.11 53.55
C ASN A 83 -3.90 30.06 53.05
N GLU A 84 -4.76 29.52 53.91
CA GLU A 84 -5.80 28.58 53.50
C GLU A 84 -6.79 29.22 52.52
N ARG A 85 -7.20 30.48 52.75
CA ARG A 85 -8.05 31.22 51.82
C ARG A 85 -7.36 31.47 50.47
N LYS A 86 -6.06 31.83 50.50
CA LYS A 86 -5.27 31.99 49.26
C LYS A 86 -5.16 30.67 48.50
N ARG A 87 -4.91 29.55 49.21
CA ARG A 87 -4.84 28.20 48.65
C ARG A 87 -6.17 27.79 48.01
N LYS A 88 -7.30 27.98 48.69
CA LYS A 88 -8.64 27.72 48.15
C LYS A 88 -8.95 28.56 46.91
N ARG A 89 -8.58 29.86 46.93
CA ARG A 89 -8.78 30.74 45.77
C ARG A 89 -7.91 30.35 44.58
N GLN A 90 -6.65 29.98 44.82
CA GLN A 90 -5.77 29.47 43.78
C GLN A 90 -6.28 28.15 43.19
N ALA A 91 -6.79 27.24 44.03
CA ALA A 91 -7.41 26.00 43.57
C ALA A 91 -8.61 26.24 42.65
N ILE A 92 -9.45 27.24 42.94
CA ILE A 92 -10.60 27.62 42.08
C ILE A 92 -10.13 28.19 40.73
N VAL A 93 -9.10 29.05 40.73
CA VAL A 93 -8.57 29.65 39.49
C VAL A 93 -7.88 28.58 38.63
N LEU A 94 -7.04 27.73 39.23
CA LEU A 94 -6.39 26.61 38.54
C LEU A 94 -7.42 25.61 37.98
N ALA A 95 -8.48 25.31 38.74
CA ALA A 95 -9.57 24.47 38.26
C ALA A 95 -10.26 25.05 37.01
N SER A 96 -10.38 26.38 36.89
CA SER A 96 -10.95 27.01 35.69
C SER A 96 -10.04 26.99 34.46
N GLU A 97 -8.71 26.88 34.64
CA GLU A 97 -7.73 26.86 33.55
C GLU A 97 -7.36 25.43 33.11
N ASP A 98 -7.34 24.47 34.04
CA ASP A 98 -6.94 23.08 33.81
C ASP A 98 -8.11 22.17 33.43
N THR A 99 -8.86 22.57 32.40
CA THR A 99 -9.89 21.70 31.81
C THR A 99 -9.26 20.45 31.18
N PHE A 100 -9.94 19.30 31.28
CA PHE A 100 -9.46 18.04 30.68
C PHE A 100 -9.15 18.21 29.19
N MET A 101 -10.00 18.92 28.45
CA MET A 101 -9.84 19.13 27.01
C MET A 101 -8.59 19.96 26.67
N ALA A 102 -8.26 20.97 27.48
CA ALA A 102 -7.06 21.76 27.27
C ALA A 102 -5.80 20.90 27.46
N VAL A 103 -5.76 20.10 28.54
CA VAL A 103 -4.60 19.26 28.83
C VAL A 103 -4.49 18.06 27.87
N TYR A 104 -5.61 17.47 27.47
CA TYR A 104 -5.65 16.45 26.43
C TYR A 104 -5.04 16.96 25.11
N LYS A 105 -5.39 18.18 24.67
CA LYS A 105 -4.81 18.79 23.46
C LYS A 105 -3.30 18.99 23.59
N LYS A 106 -2.82 19.46 24.75
CA LYS A 106 -1.38 19.60 25.05
C LYS A 106 -0.66 18.25 25.00
N TRP A 107 -1.22 17.22 25.63
CA TRP A 107 -0.68 15.86 25.60
C TRP A 107 -0.65 15.30 24.18
N LEU A 108 -1.72 15.49 23.41
CA LEU A 108 -1.81 14.98 22.04
C LEU A 108 -0.78 15.66 21.13
N ALA A 109 -0.58 16.97 21.27
CA ALA A 109 0.46 17.72 20.57
C ALA A 109 1.87 17.26 20.99
N HIS A 110 2.11 17.06 22.29
CA HIS A 110 3.39 16.52 22.78
C HIS A 110 3.65 15.12 22.22
N ARG A 111 2.61 14.28 22.15
CA ARG A 111 2.71 12.95 21.58
C ARG A 111 2.99 13.02 20.08
N GLN A 112 2.44 13.98 19.36
CA GLN A 112 2.70 14.22 17.94
C GLN A 112 4.20 14.49 17.68
N LEU A 113 4.89 15.21 18.57
CA LEU A 113 6.35 15.41 18.47
C LEU A 113 7.14 14.09 18.52
N SER A 114 6.60 13.06 19.19
CA SER A 114 7.20 11.73 19.28
C SER A 114 6.74 10.78 18.16
N LEU A 115 5.78 11.20 17.32
CA LEU A 115 5.14 10.40 16.28
C LEU A 115 5.48 10.95 14.88
N ASP A 116 6.51 10.40 14.23
CA ASP A 116 6.77 10.76 12.82
C ASP A 116 5.59 10.37 11.90
N GLU A 117 5.38 11.16 10.86
CA GLU A 117 4.24 11.22 9.91
C GLU A 117 3.66 9.86 9.46
N CYS A 118 4.47 8.81 9.37
CA CYS A 118 4.04 7.47 8.94
C CYS A 118 3.25 6.66 10.00
N ARG A 119 2.99 7.19 11.21
CA ARG A 119 2.14 6.56 12.26
C ARG A 119 0.82 7.29 12.52
N GLN A 120 0.34 8.08 11.56
CA GLN A 120 -0.96 8.74 11.65
C GLN A 120 -2.09 7.79 12.08
N GLY A 121 -2.09 6.52 11.68
CA GLY A 121 -3.10 5.54 12.11
C GLY A 121 -3.24 5.36 13.63
N SER A 122 -2.14 5.40 14.41
CA SER A 122 -2.25 5.33 15.88
C SER A 122 -2.73 6.65 16.50
N TYR A 123 -2.37 7.79 15.89
CA TYR A 123 -2.82 9.11 16.32
C TYR A 123 -4.32 9.29 16.07
N ASP A 124 -4.78 8.96 14.87
CA ASP A 124 -6.18 9.01 14.45
C ASP A 124 -7.03 8.05 15.28
N GLN A 125 -6.49 6.86 15.59
CA GLN A 125 -7.17 5.90 16.46
C GLN A 125 -7.37 6.46 17.87
N ILE A 126 -6.34 7.10 18.46
CA ILE A 126 -6.47 7.75 19.78
C ILE A 126 -7.57 8.80 19.72
N GLN A 127 -7.55 9.72 18.75
CA GLN A 127 -8.56 10.76 18.63
C GLN A 127 -9.97 10.18 18.48
N ARG A 128 -10.16 9.19 17.60
CA ARG A 128 -11.46 8.55 17.37
C ARG A 128 -11.99 7.86 18.63
N VAL A 129 -11.14 7.09 19.31
CA VAL A 129 -11.54 6.35 20.52
C VAL A 129 -11.82 7.30 21.69
N PHE A 130 -11.00 8.33 21.89
CA PHE A 130 -11.25 9.35 22.92
C PHE A 130 -12.53 10.14 22.65
N LYS A 131 -12.77 10.53 21.39
CA LYS A 131 -14.00 11.22 21.00
C LYS A 131 -15.25 10.40 21.26
N ALA A 132 -15.20 9.11 20.94
CA ALA A 132 -16.35 8.23 21.09
C ALA A 132 -16.63 7.82 22.54
N ASN A 133 -15.59 7.65 23.37
CA ASN A 133 -15.73 6.99 24.67
C ASN A 133 -15.36 7.87 25.87
N VAL A 134 -14.40 8.80 25.72
CA VAL A 134 -13.84 9.56 26.85
C VAL A 134 -14.46 10.95 26.97
N PHE A 135 -14.57 11.68 25.86
CA PHE A 135 -15.10 13.05 25.87
C PHE A 135 -16.53 13.19 26.38
N PRO A 136 -17.46 12.24 26.15
CA PRO A 136 -18.81 12.33 26.70
C PRO A 136 -18.86 12.39 28.23
N VAL A 137 -17.85 11.85 28.92
CA VAL A 137 -17.80 11.76 30.39
C VAL A 137 -16.82 12.79 30.97
N LEU A 138 -15.60 12.85 30.44
CA LEU A 138 -14.53 13.70 31.01
C LEU A 138 -14.42 15.08 30.33
N GLY A 139 -15.08 15.32 29.21
CA GLY A 139 -14.85 16.50 28.37
C GLY A 139 -15.12 17.83 29.07
N ASN A 140 -16.11 17.86 29.97
CA ASN A 140 -16.51 19.06 30.70
C ASN A 140 -15.90 19.15 32.12
N LEU A 141 -15.13 18.14 32.53
CA LEU A 141 -14.54 18.10 33.86
C LEU A 141 -13.18 18.79 33.87
N THR A 142 -12.81 19.29 35.05
CA THR A 142 -11.44 19.72 35.33
C THR A 142 -10.59 18.51 35.63
N VAL A 143 -9.28 18.60 35.39
CA VAL A 143 -8.37 17.47 35.63
C VAL A 143 -8.33 17.05 37.11
N HIS A 144 -8.63 17.98 38.02
CA HIS A 144 -8.66 17.73 39.47
C HIS A 144 -9.89 16.93 39.94
N GLU A 145 -10.99 16.94 39.17
CA GLU A 145 -12.23 16.24 39.51
C GLU A 145 -12.25 14.80 39.01
N ILE A 146 -11.27 14.40 38.19
CA ILE A 146 -11.26 13.09 37.58
C ILE A 146 -10.75 12.05 38.58
N THR A 147 -11.63 11.10 38.90
CA THR A 147 -11.34 9.99 39.81
C THR A 147 -11.15 8.69 39.04
N GLN A 148 -10.57 7.68 39.70
CA GLN A 148 -10.45 6.32 39.17
C GLN A 148 -11.81 5.72 38.80
N ALA A 149 -12.86 6.03 39.57
CA ALA A 149 -14.22 5.56 39.31
C ALA A 149 -14.76 6.03 37.95
N HIS A 150 -14.49 7.28 37.55
CA HIS A 150 -14.87 7.76 36.22
C HIS A 150 -14.19 6.97 35.10
N LEU A 151 -12.92 6.59 35.29
CA LEU A 151 -12.17 5.82 34.29
C LEU A 151 -12.69 4.39 34.17
N LEU A 152 -13.02 3.77 35.31
CA LEU A 152 -13.60 2.43 35.35
C LEU A 152 -14.99 2.38 34.68
N ASP A 153 -15.84 3.40 34.88
CA ASP A 153 -17.13 3.47 34.17
C ASP A 153 -16.95 3.56 32.65
N ILE A 154 -16.02 4.40 32.17
CA ILE A 154 -15.71 4.52 30.74
C ILE A 154 -15.22 3.20 30.16
N ILE A 155 -14.27 2.56 30.84
CA ILE A 155 -13.69 1.28 30.40
C ILE A 155 -14.75 0.17 30.44
N GLY A 156 -15.51 0.08 31.55
CA GLY A 156 -16.59 -0.88 31.71
C GLY A 156 -17.65 -0.77 30.61
N LYS A 157 -18.00 0.45 30.17
CA LYS A 157 -18.87 0.66 29.00
C LYS A 157 -18.28 0.15 27.68
N VAL A 158 -16.95 0.20 27.50
CA VAL A 158 -16.28 -0.38 26.33
C VAL A 158 -16.26 -1.90 26.40
N GLU A 159 -16.03 -2.45 27.59
CA GLU A 159 -16.01 -3.89 27.84
C GLU A 159 -17.38 -4.53 27.72
N ALA A 160 -18.43 -3.90 28.25
CA ALA A 160 -19.82 -4.35 28.12
C ALA A 160 -20.30 -4.39 26.66
N ARG A 161 -19.67 -3.63 25.76
CA ARG A 161 -19.90 -3.69 24.30
C ARG A 161 -19.10 -4.79 23.59
N GLY A 162 -18.33 -5.60 24.32
CA GLY A 162 -17.48 -6.66 23.77
C GLY A 162 -16.18 -6.18 23.13
N SER A 163 -15.83 -4.89 23.24
CA SER A 163 -14.65 -4.30 22.57
C SER A 163 -13.39 -4.36 23.45
N LEU A 164 -12.99 -5.55 23.90
CA LEU A 164 -11.93 -5.76 24.90
C LEU A 164 -10.55 -5.24 24.46
N SER A 165 -10.18 -5.40 23.18
CA SER A 165 -8.90 -4.86 22.65
C SER A 165 -8.87 -3.32 22.60
N VAL A 166 -10.03 -2.68 22.48
CA VAL A 166 -10.15 -1.22 22.57
C VAL A 166 -10.04 -0.79 24.03
N ALA A 167 -10.62 -1.54 24.96
CA ALA A 167 -10.51 -1.29 26.40
C ALA A 167 -9.05 -1.37 26.88
N GLU A 168 -8.30 -2.39 26.46
CA GLU A 168 -6.87 -2.54 26.76
C GLU A 168 -6.03 -1.34 26.26
N LYS A 169 -6.24 -0.93 25.00
CA LYS A 169 -5.58 0.25 24.44
C LYS A 169 -5.98 1.53 25.17
N LEU A 170 -7.25 1.64 25.54
CA LEU A 170 -7.77 2.80 26.26
C LEU A 170 -7.14 2.91 27.65
N ARG A 171 -7.01 1.81 28.41
CA ARG A 171 -6.26 1.77 29.67
C ARG A 171 -4.84 2.28 29.49
N THR A 172 -4.15 1.77 28.48
CA THR A 172 -2.77 2.20 28.15
C THR A 172 -2.69 3.70 27.86
N TRP A 173 -3.61 4.23 27.05
CA TRP A 173 -3.61 5.65 26.68
C TRP A 173 -4.02 6.57 27.83
N LEU A 174 -5.00 6.16 28.65
CA LEU A 174 -5.38 6.88 29.86
C LEU A 174 -4.22 6.94 30.85
N ASN A 175 -3.55 5.81 31.09
CA ASN A 175 -2.38 5.77 31.96
C ASN A 175 -1.27 6.71 31.47
N GLN A 176 -1.00 6.74 30.17
CA GLN A 176 -0.03 7.66 29.57
C GLN A 176 -0.45 9.14 29.65
N LEU A 177 -1.75 9.43 29.48
CA LEU A 177 -2.29 10.79 29.59
C LEU A 177 -2.20 11.29 31.02
N PHE A 178 -2.64 10.50 32.01
CA PHE A 178 -2.60 10.91 33.41
C PHE A 178 -1.20 10.91 34.00
N SER A 179 -0.28 10.08 33.50
CA SER A 179 1.15 10.20 33.79
C SER A 179 1.73 11.53 33.29
N TYR A 180 1.34 11.97 32.09
CA TYR A 180 1.73 13.29 31.57
C TYR A 180 1.12 14.44 32.38
N ILE A 181 -0.17 14.34 32.70
CA ILE A 181 -0.89 15.30 33.55
C ILE A 181 -0.18 15.49 34.89
N LYS A 182 0.18 14.39 35.56
CA LYS A 182 0.89 14.41 36.85
C LYS A 182 2.19 15.23 36.82
N VAL A 183 2.86 15.26 35.67
CA VAL A 183 4.13 16.00 35.51
C VAL A 183 3.88 17.46 35.14
N VAL A 184 2.86 17.74 34.32
CA VAL A 184 2.65 19.07 33.71
C VAL A 184 1.71 19.96 34.53
N VAL A 185 0.75 19.38 35.24
CA VAL A 185 -0.26 20.13 36.02
C VAL A 185 0.16 20.19 37.49
N PRO A 186 0.40 21.38 38.06
CA PRO A 186 0.76 21.53 39.46
C PRO A 186 -0.34 20.99 40.39
N GLY A 187 0.05 20.24 41.43
CA GLY A 187 -0.87 19.77 42.48
C GLY A 187 -1.52 18.41 42.23
N ILE A 188 -1.37 17.81 41.04
CA ILE A 188 -1.74 16.41 40.81
C ILE A 188 -0.63 15.50 41.32
N LYS A 189 -0.90 14.71 42.37
CA LYS A 189 0.10 13.82 42.98
C LYS A 189 0.03 12.39 42.47
N GLU A 190 -1.18 11.95 42.14
CA GLU A 190 -1.48 10.56 41.82
C GLU A 190 -2.07 10.47 40.41
N ASN A 191 -1.87 9.31 39.80
CA ASN A 191 -2.40 8.99 38.49
C ASN A 191 -3.65 8.11 38.72
N PRO A 192 -4.87 8.62 38.48
CA PRO A 192 -6.10 7.84 38.67
C PRO A 192 -6.23 6.67 37.69
N ALA A 193 -5.41 6.63 36.64
CA ALA A 193 -5.34 5.56 35.66
C ALA A 193 -4.24 4.54 35.95
N ALA A 194 -3.54 4.66 37.08
CA ALA A 194 -2.65 3.61 37.57
C ALA A 194 -3.46 2.35 37.91
N ASP A 195 -2.88 1.18 37.66
CA ASP A 195 -3.38 -0.13 38.08
C ASP A 195 -4.80 -0.50 37.60
N LEU A 196 -5.32 0.17 36.56
CA LEU A 196 -6.62 -0.14 35.94
C LEU A 196 -6.66 -1.51 35.23
N ASP A 197 -5.50 -2.13 35.03
CA ASP A 197 -5.33 -3.47 34.50
C ASP A 197 -5.67 -4.57 35.51
N VAL A 198 -5.61 -4.29 36.82
CA VAL A 198 -5.92 -5.27 37.89
C VAL A 198 -7.38 -5.76 37.81
N VAL A 199 -8.28 -4.89 37.36
CA VAL A 199 -9.72 -5.19 37.20
C VAL A 199 -10.10 -5.45 35.75
N ALA A 200 -9.11 -5.67 34.87
CA ALA A 200 -9.39 -5.92 33.47
C ALA A 200 -10.04 -7.29 33.28
N LEU A 201 -11.07 -7.34 32.43
CA LEU A 201 -11.58 -8.62 31.96
C LEU A 201 -10.48 -9.34 31.15
N PRO A 202 -10.33 -10.66 31.32
CA PRO A 202 -9.36 -11.41 30.55
C PRO A 202 -9.70 -11.27 29.06
N LEU A 203 -8.68 -10.95 28.26
CA LEU A 203 -8.85 -10.97 26.82
C LEU A 203 -9.12 -12.43 26.39
N PRO A 204 -10.00 -12.64 25.41
CA PRO A 204 -10.12 -13.95 24.77
C PRO A 204 -8.76 -14.36 24.18
N PRO A 205 -8.51 -15.66 24.00
CA PRO A 205 -7.33 -16.14 23.30
C PRO A 205 -7.12 -15.38 21.99
N VAL A 206 -5.85 -15.08 21.67
CA VAL A 206 -5.51 -14.33 20.47
C VAL A 206 -5.99 -15.13 19.25
N ASP A 207 -7.02 -14.62 18.60
CA ASP A 207 -7.46 -15.19 17.33
C ASP A 207 -6.47 -14.74 16.23
N HIS A 208 -5.78 -15.71 15.65
CA HIS A 208 -4.80 -15.43 14.62
C HIS A 208 -5.52 -15.08 13.31
N ASN A 209 -4.97 -14.13 12.55
CA ASN A 209 -5.56 -13.78 11.26
C ASN A 209 -5.69 -15.04 10.38
N PRO A 210 -6.88 -15.32 9.81
CA PRO A 210 -7.09 -16.52 9.03
C PRO A 210 -6.24 -16.47 7.76
N PHE A 211 -5.67 -17.61 7.42
CA PHE A 211 -4.73 -17.80 6.31
C PHE A 211 -4.98 -19.15 5.63
N LEU A 212 -4.52 -19.29 4.39
CA LEU A 212 -4.75 -20.49 3.59
C LEU A 212 -3.58 -21.46 3.71
N ARG A 213 -3.87 -22.76 3.56
CA ARG A 213 -2.85 -23.79 3.31
C ARG A 213 -2.65 -24.01 1.81
N MET A 214 -1.56 -24.69 1.42
CA MET A 214 -1.23 -24.92 0.01
C MET A 214 -2.38 -25.57 -0.78
N GLY A 215 -3.12 -26.51 -0.18
CA GLY A 215 -4.27 -27.17 -0.83
C GLY A 215 -5.45 -26.25 -1.14
N GLU A 216 -5.55 -25.09 -0.50
CA GLU A 216 -6.61 -24.10 -0.74
C GLU A 216 -6.22 -23.01 -1.75
N LEU A 217 -4.93 -22.92 -2.10
CA LEU A 217 -4.41 -21.93 -3.06
C LEU A 217 -5.01 -22.05 -4.47
N PRO A 218 -5.21 -23.25 -5.05
CA PRO A 218 -5.74 -23.38 -6.41
C PRO A 218 -7.05 -22.64 -6.62
N ILE A 219 -8.04 -22.93 -5.75
CA ILE A 219 -9.38 -22.33 -5.82
C ILE A 219 -9.29 -20.82 -5.59
N MET A 220 -8.44 -20.37 -4.67
CA MET A 220 -8.26 -18.95 -4.39
C MET A 220 -7.67 -18.20 -5.58
N LEU A 221 -6.60 -18.72 -6.19
CA LEU A 221 -5.93 -18.08 -7.32
C LEU A 221 -6.85 -18.03 -8.53
N GLN A 222 -7.58 -19.10 -8.83
CA GLN A 222 -8.58 -19.13 -9.90
C GLN A 222 -9.73 -18.13 -9.64
N THR A 223 -10.19 -18.03 -8.39
CA THR A 223 -11.22 -17.04 -8.00
C THR A 223 -10.68 -15.62 -8.16
N LEU A 224 -9.43 -15.38 -7.76
CA LEU A 224 -8.75 -14.11 -7.92
C LEU A 224 -8.57 -13.75 -9.39
N ARG A 225 -8.26 -14.70 -10.29
CA ARG A 225 -8.20 -14.47 -11.75
C ARG A 225 -9.55 -14.05 -12.33
N LYS A 226 -10.64 -14.64 -11.86
CA LYS A 226 -12.01 -14.38 -12.33
C LYS A 226 -12.68 -13.19 -11.62
N TYR A 227 -11.98 -12.52 -10.70
CA TYR A 227 -12.55 -11.45 -9.90
C TYR A 227 -12.97 -10.25 -10.77
N ARG A 228 -14.29 -10.02 -10.88
CA ARG A 228 -14.91 -8.95 -11.69
C ARG A 228 -14.85 -7.55 -11.07
N GLY A 229 -14.09 -7.37 -9.99
CA GLY A 229 -13.93 -6.07 -9.36
C GLY A 229 -12.95 -5.17 -10.12
N ARG A 230 -12.38 -4.19 -9.41
CA ARG A 230 -11.38 -3.30 -10.00
C ARG A 230 -10.07 -4.07 -10.27
N LEU A 231 -9.58 -4.00 -11.51
CA LEU A 231 -8.32 -4.63 -11.94
C LEU A 231 -7.13 -4.22 -11.05
N LYS A 232 -6.99 -2.94 -10.70
CA LYS A 232 -5.92 -2.47 -9.79
C LYS A 232 -5.94 -3.18 -8.42
N THR A 233 -7.13 -3.51 -7.90
CA THR A 233 -7.27 -4.24 -6.63
C THR A 233 -6.91 -5.72 -6.80
N GLN A 234 -7.32 -6.33 -7.92
CA GLN A 234 -6.96 -7.70 -8.28
C GLN A 234 -5.43 -7.86 -8.40
N LEU A 235 -4.80 -6.97 -9.17
CA LEU A 235 -3.35 -6.92 -9.36
C LEU A 235 -2.61 -6.63 -8.05
N GLY A 236 -3.17 -5.77 -7.19
CA GLY A 236 -2.64 -5.53 -5.85
C GLY A 236 -2.64 -6.79 -4.98
N LEU A 237 -3.70 -7.58 -4.99
CA LEU A 237 -3.76 -8.87 -4.27
C LEU A 237 -2.76 -9.88 -4.85
N ARG A 238 -2.64 -9.97 -6.19
CA ARG A 238 -1.62 -10.81 -6.84
C ARG A 238 -0.20 -10.40 -6.45
N LEU A 239 0.11 -9.11 -6.44
CA LEU A 239 1.41 -8.61 -5.98
C LEU A 239 1.71 -8.99 -4.54
N LEU A 240 0.72 -8.97 -3.64
CA LEU A 240 0.93 -9.46 -2.26
C LEU A 240 1.26 -10.94 -2.22
N MET A 241 0.59 -11.76 -3.03
CA MET A 241 0.89 -13.21 -3.15
C MET A 241 2.28 -13.47 -3.71
N LEU A 242 2.71 -12.68 -4.69
CA LEU A 242 4.00 -12.84 -5.37
C LEU A 242 5.20 -12.28 -4.60
N THR A 243 4.98 -11.31 -3.70
CA THR A 243 6.09 -10.61 -3.01
C THR A 243 6.10 -10.83 -1.50
N GLY A 244 4.96 -11.14 -0.88
CA GLY A 244 4.84 -11.29 0.57
C GLY A 244 5.03 -10.00 1.36
N VAL A 245 5.06 -8.82 0.73
CA VAL A 245 5.17 -7.53 1.45
C VAL A 245 3.92 -7.24 2.29
N ARG A 246 4.02 -6.29 3.22
CA ARG A 246 2.85 -5.86 3.99
C ARG A 246 1.89 -5.07 3.11
N THR A 247 0.58 -5.21 3.36
CA THR A 247 -0.46 -4.42 2.69
C THR A 247 -0.19 -2.91 2.74
N GLY A 248 0.28 -2.41 3.89
CA GLY A 248 0.67 -1.01 4.06
C GLY A 248 1.87 -0.60 3.19
N GLU A 249 2.85 -1.48 3.00
CA GLU A 249 4.03 -1.22 2.16
C GLU A 249 3.62 -1.12 0.68
N LEU A 250 2.79 -2.05 0.20
CA LEU A 250 2.26 -2.02 -1.18
C LEU A 250 1.34 -0.82 -1.45
N ARG A 251 0.45 -0.49 -0.51
CA ARG A 251 -0.47 0.66 -0.67
C ARG A 251 0.27 1.99 -0.83
N HIS A 252 1.40 2.14 -0.14
CA HIS A 252 2.23 3.33 -0.20
C HIS A 252 3.43 3.14 -1.13
N ALA A 253 3.43 2.16 -2.02
CA ALA A 253 4.49 2.01 -3.00
C ALA A 253 4.45 3.18 -3.99
N THR A 254 5.61 3.75 -4.33
CA THR A 254 5.76 4.82 -5.31
C THR A 254 6.58 4.30 -6.50
N PRO A 255 6.37 4.81 -7.73
CA PRO A 255 7.04 4.29 -8.92
C PRO A 255 8.58 4.23 -8.83
N ASP A 256 9.19 5.22 -8.20
CA ASP A 256 10.63 5.35 -7.99
C ASP A 256 11.27 4.21 -7.18
N GLN A 257 10.47 3.41 -6.48
CA GLN A 257 10.95 2.28 -5.69
C GLN A 257 11.21 1.02 -6.53
N PHE A 258 10.71 0.97 -7.76
CA PHE A 258 10.77 -0.22 -8.62
C PHE A 258 11.89 -0.09 -9.64
N ASP A 259 12.94 -0.88 -9.45
CA ASP A 259 14.03 -1.07 -10.40
C ASP A 259 13.72 -2.34 -11.21
N LEU A 260 13.02 -2.16 -12.34
CA LEU A 260 12.58 -3.29 -13.17
C LEU A 260 13.74 -3.91 -13.97
N ASP A 261 14.81 -3.17 -14.22
CA ASP A 261 15.99 -3.70 -14.93
C ASP A 261 16.73 -4.71 -14.05
N ARG A 262 16.84 -4.43 -12.75
CA ARG A 262 17.41 -5.37 -11.77
C ARG A 262 16.37 -6.32 -11.16
N GLY A 263 15.10 -6.15 -11.48
CA GLY A 263 13.99 -6.92 -10.91
C GLY A 263 13.90 -6.76 -9.39
N LEU A 264 14.04 -5.55 -8.87
CA LEU A 264 14.04 -5.25 -7.44
C LEU A 264 12.98 -4.20 -7.09
N TRP A 265 12.37 -4.38 -5.93
CA TRP A 265 11.59 -3.35 -5.26
C TRP A 265 12.30 -2.92 -3.99
N ILE A 266 12.69 -1.64 -3.94
CA ILE A 266 13.52 -1.03 -2.91
C ILE A 266 12.62 -0.18 -2.01
N ILE A 267 12.27 -0.71 -0.83
CA ILE A 267 11.37 -0.03 0.12
C ILE A 267 12.22 0.81 1.11
N PRO A 268 12.04 2.14 1.15
CA PRO A 268 12.79 3.01 2.05
C PRO A 268 12.47 2.74 3.52
N VAL A 269 13.49 2.82 4.38
CA VAL A 269 13.37 2.55 5.84
C VAL A 269 12.34 3.44 6.54
N VAL A 270 12.15 4.68 6.05
CA VAL A 270 11.14 5.63 6.55
C VAL A 270 9.74 5.03 6.57
N ARG A 271 9.46 4.12 5.63
CA ARG A 271 8.16 3.48 5.41
C ARG A 271 8.03 2.10 6.08
N LEU A 272 9.09 1.59 6.72
CA LEU A 272 9.04 0.31 7.42
C LEU A 272 8.33 0.43 8.77
N LYS A 273 7.42 -0.52 9.04
CA LYS A 273 6.68 -0.59 10.33
C LYS A 273 7.62 -0.67 11.54
N GLN A 274 8.75 -1.34 11.38
CA GLN A 274 9.76 -1.58 12.44
C GLN A 274 10.78 -0.45 12.60
N ARG A 275 10.70 0.64 11.82
CA ARG A 275 11.68 1.75 11.84
C ARG A 275 12.08 2.24 13.23
N LYS A 276 11.13 2.33 14.17
CA LYS A 276 11.40 2.84 15.53
C LYS A 276 12.28 1.90 16.36
N MET A 277 12.19 0.58 16.15
CA MET A 277 13.13 -0.35 16.77
C MET A 277 14.54 -0.16 16.19
N LEU A 278 14.63 0.10 14.88
CA LEU A 278 15.91 0.30 14.19
C LEU A 278 16.59 1.62 14.57
N THR A 279 15.84 2.72 14.70
CA THR A 279 16.39 4.04 15.02
C THR A 279 16.64 4.27 16.51
N LYS A 280 15.73 3.84 17.41
CA LYS A 280 15.91 4.06 18.86
C LYS A 280 17.04 3.23 19.47
N LYS A 281 17.23 1.99 19.03
CA LYS A 281 18.18 1.06 19.67
C LYS A 281 19.64 1.36 19.34
N LYS A 282 19.93 2.05 18.24
CA LYS A 282 21.31 2.35 17.79
C LYS A 282 21.65 3.85 17.64
N ARG A 283 20.73 4.78 17.96
CA ARG A 283 20.88 6.24 17.65
C ARG A 283 21.36 6.51 16.21
N LYS A 284 21.06 5.60 15.27
CA LYS A 284 21.48 5.70 13.87
C LYS A 284 20.60 6.68 13.13
N ARG A 285 21.18 7.46 12.21
CA ARG A 285 20.39 8.30 11.31
C ARG A 285 19.62 7.38 10.35
N MET A 286 18.48 7.84 9.87
CA MET A 286 17.63 7.07 8.96
C MET A 286 18.36 6.71 7.66
N SER A 287 19.29 7.57 7.23
CA SER A 287 20.20 7.37 6.09
C SER A 287 21.14 6.16 6.26
N ASP A 288 21.43 5.75 7.50
CA ASP A 288 22.48 4.77 7.80
C ASP A 288 21.91 3.35 7.94
N ILE A 289 20.61 3.18 7.68
CA ILE A 289 19.92 1.89 7.73
C ILE A 289 19.66 1.47 6.27
N PRO A 290 20.13 0.29 5.85
CA PRO A 290 19.92 -0.17 4.48
C PRO A 290 18.43 -0.37 4.18
N PRO A 291 17.98 -0.08 2.93
CA PRO A 291 16.59 -0.24 2.53
C PRO A 291 16.18 -1.72 2.56
N TYR A 292 14.87 -1.96 2.63
CA TYR A 292 14.32 -3.30 2.52
C TYR A 292 14.18 -3.66 1.04
N ILE A 293 14.97 -4.63 0.59
CA ILE A 293 15.03 -5.06 -0.81
C ILE A 293 14.15 -6.29 -0.99
N VAL A 294 13.23 -6.23 -1.94
CA VAL A 294 12.29 -7.29 -2.31
C VAL A 294 12.58 -7.70 -3.76
N PRO A 295 13.10 -8.91 -4.02
CA PRO A 295 13.25 -9.39 -5.39
C PRO A 295 11.87 -9.61 -6.03
N LEU A 296 11.74 -9.21 -7.30
CA LEU A 296 10.53 -9.34 -8.09
C LEU A 296 10.66 -10.51 -9.05
N SER A 297 9.76 -11.49 -8.94
CA SER A 297 9.58 -12.51 -9.97
C SER A 297 9.12 -11.91 -11.29
N VAL A 298 9.26 -12.63 -12.39
CA VAL A 298 8.85 -12.13 -13.71
C VAL A 298 7.35 -11.79 -13.73
N GLN A 299 6.51 -12.62 -13.10
CA GLN A 299 5.08 -12.37 -12.93
C GLN A 299 4.81 -11.07 -12.16
N ALA A 300 5.58 -10.77 -11.11
CA ALA A 300 5.44 -9.52 -10.37
C ALA A 300 5.87 -8.31 -11.21
N GLN A 301 6.96 -8.45 -11.99
CA GLN A 301 7.45 -7.40 -12.89
C GLN A 301 6.45 -7.08 -14.00
N GLU A 302 5.78 -8.09 -14.57
CA GLU A 302 4.70 -7.90 -15.56
C GLU A 302 3.58 -7.03 -14.98
N ILE A 303 3.13 -7.32 -13.76
CA ILE A 303 2.08 -6.54 -13.09
C ILE A 303 2.55 -5.11 -12.84
N VAL A 304 3.76 -4.92 -12.32
CA VAL A 304 4.30 -3.58 -12.04
C VAL A 304 4.43 -2.79 -13.34
N ARG A 305 4.97 -3.39 -14.41
CA ARG A 305 5.11 -2.75 -15.72
C ARG A 305 3.76 -2.31 -16.28
N TYR A 306 2.74 -3.16 -16.17
CA TYR A 306 1.37 -2.80 -16.55
C TYR A 306 0.83 -1.62 -15.73
N LEU A 307 1.00 -1.64 -14.40
CA LEU A 307 0.52 -0.56 -13.53
C LEU A 307 1.24 0.77 -13.80
N LEU A 308 2.55 0.73 -14.12
CA LEU A 308 3.35 1.89 -14.49
C LEU A 308 2.93 2.46 -15.86
N ALA A 309 2.61 1.61 -16.84
CA ALA A 309 2.10 2.05 -18.13
C ALA A 309 0.74 2.78 -18.01
N GLN A 310 -0.03 2.48 -16.96
CA GLN A 310 -1.32 3.12 -16.66
C GLN A 310 -1.20 4.29 -15.64
N PHE A 311 0.03 4.72 -15.34
CA PHE A 311 0.29 5.76 -14.36
C PHE A 311 -0.11 7.14 -14.89
N LYS A 312 -0.80 7.95 -14.08
CA LYS A 312 -1.26 9.28 -14.45
C LYS A 312 -0.30 10.36 -13.92
N PRO A 313 -0.12 11.51 -14.62
CA PRO A 313 0.81 12.56 -14.16
C PRO A 313 0.55 13.07 -12.73
N ALA A 314 -0.73 13.20 -12.33
CA ALA A 314 -1.11 13.67 -10.98
C ALA A 314 -1.11 12.55 -9.91
N GLN A 315 -0.73 11.31 -10.26
CA GLN A 315 -0.73 10.16 -9.37
C GLN A 315 0.58 10.12 -8.56
N VAL A 316 0.48 9.81 -7.26
CA VAL A 316 1.67 9.70 -6.38
C VAL A 316 2.05 8.24 -6.15
N TYR A 317 1.07 7.37 -5.94
CA TYR A 317 1.28 5.96 -5.55
C TYR A 317 1.03 5.01 -6.70
N LEU A 318 1.71 3.85 -6.73
CA LEU A 318 1.49 2.80 -7.74
C LEU A 318 0.01 2.37 -7.79
N LEU A 319 -0.62 2.23 -6.60
CA LEU A 319 -2.03 1.94 -6.42
C LEU A 319 -2.75 3.14 -5.79
N PRO A 320 -3.36 4.04 -6.59
CA PRO A 320 -4.03 5.23 -6.07
C PRO A 320 -5.41 4.89 -5.48
N GLY A 321 -5.89 5.79 -4.62
CA GLY A 321 -7.26 5.79 -4.13
C GLY A 321 -8.25 6.14 -5.25
N GLU A 322 -9.47 5.61 -5.14
CA GLU A 322 -10.53 5.83 -6.15
C GLU A 322 -10.97 7.30 -6.22
N LYS A 323 -11.11 7.95 -5.06
CA LYS A 323 -11.56 9.34 -4.97
C LYS A 323 -10.45 10.37 -5.18
N SER A 324 -9.18 9.97 -5.08
CA SER A 324 -8.05 10.90 -5.15
C SER A 324 -6.77 10.18 -5.55
N LEU A 325 -6.15 10.65 -6.65
CA LEU A 325 -4.87 10.16 -7.15
C LEU A 325 -3.68 10.51 -6.24
N LEU A 326 -3.86 11.50 -5.36
CA LEU A 326 -2.89 11.94 -4.36
C LEU A 326 -2.89 11.06 -3.10
N ARG A 327 -3.90 10.20 -2.93
CA ARG A 327 -4.02 9.30 -1.78
C ARG A 327 -3.74 7.87 -2.21
N PRO A 328 -3.16 7.04 -1.32
CA PRO A 328 -2.98 5.62 -1.61
C PRO A 328 -4.34 4.91 -1.60
N LEU A 329 -4.38 3.69 -2.15
CA LEU A 329 -5.51 2.77 -1.99
C LEU A 329 -5.92 2.66 -0.51
N SER A 330 -7.21 2.51 -0.20
CA SER A 330 -7.68 2.37 1.19
C SER A 330 -7.20 1.04 1.81
N GLU A 331 -7.05 1.02 3.14
CA GLU A 331 -6.60 -0.15 3.91
C GLU A 331 -7.55 -1.33 3.74
N ASN A 332 -8.84 -1.02 3.67
CA ASN A 332 -9.88 -2.03 3.63
C ASN A 332 -10.17 -2.52 2.21
N THR A 333 -9.68 -1.86 1.16
CA THR A 333 -10.08 -2.20 -0.23
C THR A 333 -9.74 -3.64 -0.60
N MET A 334 -8.55 -4.11 -0.22
CA MET A 334 -8.10 -5.49 -0.47
C MET A 334 -8.91 -6.50 0.37
N ASN A 335 -9.16 -6.22 1.65
CA ASN A 335 -10.00 -7.07 2.50
C ASN A 335 -11.44 -7.15 2.02
N HIS A 336 -12.03 -6.04 1.56
CA HIS A 336 -13.36 -6.04 0.96
C HIS A 336 -13.40 -6.83 -0.36
N ALA A 337 -12.32 -6.83 -1.14
CA ALA A 337 -12.22 -7.68 -2.32
C ALA A 337 -12.17 -9.17 -1.94
N LEU A 338 -11.37 -9.55 -0.93
CA LEU A 338 -11.34 -10.92 -0.39
C LEU A 338 -12.72 -11.35 0.12
N LYS A 339 -13.42 -10.50 0.89
CA LYS A 339 -14.79 -10.75 1.35
C LYS A 339 -15.76 -10.97 0.18
N ARG A 340 -15.71 -10.14 -0.86
CA ARG A 340 -16.54 -10.32 -2.08
C ARG A 340 -16.24 -11.61 -2.85
N MET A 341 -15.03 -12.14 -2.72
CA MET A 341 -14.64 -13.43 -3.31
C MET A 341 -15.04 -14.63 -2.43
N GLY A 342 -15.72 -14.42 -1.29
CA GLY A 342 -16.13 -15.51 -0.40
C GLY A 342 -15.07 -15.93 0.62
N TYR A 343 -14.02 -15.12 0.82
CA TYR A 343 -12.95 -15.37 1.80
C TYR A 343 -13.13 -14.59 3.10
N GLU A 344 -14.36 -14.19 3.43
CA GLU A 344 -14.67 -13.66 4.76
C GLU A 344 -14.30 -14.68 5.82
N ASP A 345 -13.60 -14.24 6.87
CA ASP A 345 -13.07 -15.06 7.96
C ASP A 345 -12.14 -16.24 7.56
N ARG A 346 -11.78 -16.35 6.28
CA ARG A 346 -10.87 -17.40 5.76
C ARG A 346 -9.53 -16.86 5.29
N LEU A 347 -9.49 -15.63 4.78
CA LEU A 347 -8.25 -14.99 4.37
C LEU A 347 -8.35 -13.48 4.53
N THR A 348 -7.35 -12.90 5.20
CA THR A 348 -7.16 -11.44 5.24
C THR A 348 -5.92 -11.04 4.45
N GLY A 349 -5.81 -9.75 4.11
CA GLY A 349 -4.59 -9.21 3.50
C GLY A 349 -3.34 -9.42 4.37
N HIS A 350 -3.48 -9.57 5.70
CA HIS A 350 -2.38 -9.98 6.56
C HIS A 350 -2.15 -11.50 6.53
N GLY A 351 -3.23 -12.29 6.46
CA GLY A 351 -3.20 -13.74 6.30
C GLY A 351 -2.47 -14.23 5.04
N ILE A 352 -2.42 -13.43 3.97
CA ILE A 352 -1.60 -13.74 2.78
C ILE A 352 -0.13 -13.96 3.15
N ARG A 353 0.41 -13.17 4.08
CA ARG A 353 1.81 -13.31 4.50
C ARG A 353 2.05 -14.57 5.32
N ALA A 354 1.07 -14.94 6.16
CA ALA A 354 1.11 -16.20 6.89
C ALA A 354 1.04 -17.38 5.91
N THR A 355 0.15 -17.30 4.91
CA THR A 355 0.03 -18.29 3.82
C THR A 355 1.38 -18.51 3.11
N ILE A 356 2.05 -17.43 2.68
CA ILE A 356 3.35 -17.52 2.02
C ILE A 356 4.42 -18.05 2.97
N SER A 357 4.47 -17.55 4.21
CA SER A 357 5.44 -18.00 5.21
C SER A 357 5.33 -19.50 5.45
N THR A 358 4.11 -19.99 5.68
CA THR A 358 3.82 -21.39 5.89
C THR A 358 4.17 -22.21 4.66
N ALA A 359 3.72 -21.82 3.47
CA ALA A 359 3.98 -22.57 2.24
C ALA A 359 5.47 -22.69 1.93
N LEU A 360 6.23 -21.58 2.04
CA LEU A 360 7.68 -21.62 1.78
C LEU A 360 8.44 -22.49 2.80
N ASN A 361 8.04 -22.49 4.07
CA ASN A 361 8.65 -23.37 5.07
C ASN A 361 8.29 -24.84 4.81
N GLU A 362 7.03 -25.14 4.46
CA GLU A 362 6.57 -26.49 4.09
C GLU A 362 7.28 -27.01 2.82
N LEU A 363 7.58 -26.14 1.84
CA LEU A 363 8.36 -26.50 0.66
C LEU A 363 9.84 -26.80 0.94
N GLY A 364 10.35 -26.47 2.13
CA GLY A 364 11.72 -26.76 2.56
C GLY A 364 12.72 -25.61 2.40
N TYR A 365 12.26 -24.37 2.17
CA TYR A 365 13.15 -23.22 2.10
C TYR A 365 13.77 -22.89 3.46
N LEU A 366 15.00 -22.35 3.45
CA LEU A 366 15.68 -21.91 4.68
C LEU A 366 14.88 -20.79 5.36
N LYS A 367 14.51 -21.00 6.63
CA LYS A 367 13.76 -20.04 7.45
C LYS A 367 14.34 -18.62 7.40
N LYS A 368 15.67 -18.47 7.38
CA LYS A 368 16.35 -17.16 7.27
C LYS A 368 15.97 -16.39 6.00
N TRP A 369 15.78 -17.09 4.87
CA TRP A 369 15.40 -16.48 3.61
C TRP A 369 13.94 -16.04 3.64
N VAL A 370 13.06 -16.88 4.19
CA VAL A 370 11.63 -16.58 4.37
C VAL A 370 11.44 -15.38 5.31
N ASP A 371 12.11 -15.37 6.46
CA ASP A 371 12.02 -14.27 7.42
C ASP A 371 12.60 -12.96 6.88
N ALA A 372 13.71 -13.03 6.12
CA ALA A 372 14.27 -11.87 5.42
C ALA A 372 13.32 -11.34 4.33
N GLN A 373 12.67 -12.24 3.58
CA GLN A 373 11.66 -11.87 2.58
C GLN A 373 10.45 -11.24 3.22
N LEU A 374 10.02 -11.69 4.40
CA LEU A 374 8.86 -11.13 5.08
C LEU A 374 9.22 -9.93 5.97
N SER A 375 10.48 -9.52 6.08
CA SER A 375 10.88 -8.46 7.02
C SER A 375 10.40 -8.79 8.46
N HIS A 376 10.53 -10.06 8.86
CA HIS A 376 10.27 -10.48 10.24
C HIS A 376 11.45 -10.10 11.14
N ALA A 377 11.12 -9.65 12.34
CA ALA A 377 12.10 -9.42 13.38
C ALA A 377 12.35 -10.73 14.11
N ASP A 378 13.60 -11.20 14.13
CA ASP A 378 13.99 -12.26 15.05
C ASP A 378 13.86 -11.70 16.49
N PRO A 379 12.94 -12.23 17.32
CA PRO A 379 12.75 -11.76 18.70
C PRO A 379 13.98 -12.03 19.57
N ASP A 380 14.70 -13.12 19.29
CA ASP A 380 15.73 -13.67 20.18
C ASP A 380 17.12 -13.09 19.91
N LYS A 381 17.37 -12.57 18.71
CA LYS A 381 18.63 -11.90 18.37
C LYS A 381 18.52 -10.39 18.48
N ILE A 382 18.73 -9.92 19.71
CA ILE A 382 18.93 -8.52 20.13
C ILE A 382 20.01 -7.78 19.30
N SER A 383 20.83 -8.47 18.50
CA SER A 383 21.96 -7.96 17.71
C SER A 383 22.04 -8.45 16.23
N ALA A 384 21.05 -9.18 15.68
CA ALA A 384 21.14 -9.54 14.26
C ALA A 384 20.88 -8.29 13.41
N THR A 385 21.96 -7.70 12.93
CA THR A 385 21.96 -6.66 11.92
C THR A 385 21.06 -7.11 10.78
N TYR A 386 19.92 -6.44 10.61
CA TYR A 386 19.06 -6.59 9.45
C TYR A 386 19.85 -6.15 8.22
N ASN A 387 20.56 -7.08 7.63
CA ASN A 387 21.15 -6.88 6.35
C ASN A 387 20.09 -7.34 5.35
N HIS A 388 19.10 -6.50 5.04
CA HIS A 388 18.10 -6.82 4.01
C HIS A 388 18.74 -7.04 2.62
N ALA A 389 20.01 -6.66 2.46
CA ALA A 389 20.87 -6.97 1.32
C ALA A 389 21.50 -8.39 1.39
N GLU A 390 21.53 -9.04 2.56
CA GLU A 390 21.93 -10.45 2.64
C GLU A 390 20.86 -11.33 1.99
N TYR A 391 21.34 -12.31 1.24
CA TYR A 391 20.54 -13.33 0.57
C TYR A 391 19.60 -12.83 -0.55
N VAL A 392 19.82 -11.64 -1.13
CA VAL A 392 18.95 -11.12 -2.21
C VAL A 392 18.88 -12.08 -3.40
N GLU A 393 20.01 -12.64 -3.83
CA GLU A 393 20.05 -13.57 -4.97
C GLU A 393 19.41 -14.93 -4.65
N GLN A 394 19.61 -15.45 -3.45
CA GLN A 394 18.94 -16.67 -2.98
C GLN A 394 17.42 -16.46 -2.88
N ARG A 395 16.99 -15.30 -2.36
CA ARG A 395 15.58 -14.91 -2.32
C ARG A 395 15.02 -14.69 -3.72
N ARG A 396 15.81 -14.22 -4.69
CA ARG A 396 15.38 -14.07 -6.09
C ARG A 396 14.98 -15.43 -6.67
N VAL A 397 15.82 -16.45 -6.49
CA VAL A 397 15.52 -17.81 -6.92
C VAL A 397 14.28 -18.34 -6.20
N MET A 398 14.23 -18.21 -4.87
CA MET A 398 13.07 -18.64 -4.06
C MET A 398 11.77 -17.98 -4.50
N MET A 399 11.76 -16.67 -4.72
CA MET A 399 10.55 -15.94 -5.09
C MET A 399 10.13 -16.17 -6.55
N GLN A 400 11.08 -16.49 -7.43
CA GLN A 400 10.75 -16.93 -8.79
C GLN A 400 10.11 -18.32 -8.78
N ASP A 401 10.71 -19.31 -8.12
CA ASP A 401 10.14 -20.65 -7.96
C ASP A 401 8.77 -20.61 -7.27
N TRP A 402 8.61 -19.76 -6.24
CA TRP A 402 7.31 -19.52 -5.63
C TRP A 402 6.27 -19.00 -6.63
N ALA A 403 6.64 -18.04 -7.48
CA ALA A 403 5.74 -17.50 -8.50
C ALA A 403 5.36 -18.56 -9.54
N ASP A 404 6.32 -19.39 -9.97
CA ASP A 404 6.08 -20.47 -10.92
C ASP A 404 5.17 -21.56 -10.31
N ARG A 405 5.32 -21.85 -9.01
CA ARG A 405 4.40 -22.74 -8.26
C ARG A 405 3.01 -22.15 -8.12
N LEU A 406 2.86 -20.83 -7.93
CA LEU A 406 1.56 -20.18 -7.92
C LEU A 406 0.85 -20.35 -9.27
N ASP A 407 1.57 -20.24 -10.40
CA ASP A 407 1.00 -20.52 -11.72
C ASP A 407 0.56 -21.99 -11.83
N LEU A 408 1.35 -22.95 -11.33
CA LEU A 408 0.97 -24.37 -11.28
C LEU A 408 -0.25 -24.62 -10.39
N PHE A 409 -0.33 -24.01 -9.20
CA PHE A 409 -1.52 -24.09 -8.34
C PHE A 409 -2.76 -23.56 -9.06
N GLU A 410 -2.62 -22.44 -9.78
CA GLU A 410 -3.71 -21.83 -10.53
C GLU A 410 -4.19 -22.73 -11.68
N GLN A 411 -3.28 -23.47 -12.33
CA GLN A 411 -3.57 -24.50 -13.34
C GLN A 411 -4.05 -25.83 -12.75
N ASN A 412 -4.24 -25.91 -11.43
CA ASN A 412 -4.66 -27.11 -10.71
C ASN A 412 -3.62 -28.26 -10.70
N HIS A 413 -2.34 -27.96 -10.97
CA HIS A 413 -1.21 -28.89 -10.86
C HIS A 413 -0.67 -28.96 -9.42
N VAL A 414 -1.55 -29.26 -8.45
CA VAL A 414 -1.27 -29.20 -7.00
C VAL A 414 -0.12 -30.13 -6.59
N GLN A 415 -0.08 -31.35 -7.15
CA GLN A 415 0.93 -32.34 -6.79
C GLN A 415 2.35 -31.84 -7.09
N VAL A 416 2.55 -31.28 -8.28
CA VAL A 416 3.83 -30.70 -8.72
C VAL A 416 4.16 -29.44 -7.92
N ALA A 417 3.18 -28.55 -7.75
CA ALA A 417 3.38 -27.28 -7.05
C ALA A 417 3.74 -27.48 -5.56
N SER A 418 3.24 -28.53 -4.91
CA SER A 418 3.50 -28.88 -3.51
C SER A 418 4.72 -29.78 -3.30
N MET A 419 5.48 -30.12 -4.34
CA MET A 419 6.67 -30.95 -4.18
C MET A 419 7.74 -30.26 -3.34
N HIS A 420 8.22 -30.95 -2.31
CA HIS A 420 9.30 -30.46 -1.45
C HIS A 420 10.59 -30.30 -2.26
N LEU A 421 11.39 -29.31 -1.90
CA LEU A 421 12.72 -29.14 -2.47
C LEU A 421 13.57 -30.35 -2.08
N THR A 422 14.07 -31.07 -3.09
CA THR A 422 15.04 -32.15 -2.87
C THR A 422 16.40 -31.51 -2.61
N ILE A 423 16.79 -31.39 -1.34
CA ILE A 423 18.14 -30.93 -0.98
C ILE A 423 19.09 -32.11 -1.21
N THR A 424 19.67 -32.20 -2.40
CA THR A 424 20.81 -33.10 -2.63
C THR A 424 22.04 -32.51 -1.94
N LEU A 425 22.35 -33.00 -0.74
CA LEU A 425 23.65 -32.78 -0.11
C LEU A 425 24.71 -33.54 -0.92
N GLN A 426 25.41 -32.85 -1.81
CA GLN A 426 26.64 -33.41 -2.38
C GLN A 426 27.66 -33.64 -1.26
N GLY A 427 27.94 -34.91 -0.95
CA GLY A 427 29.21 -35.28 -0.30
C GLY A 427 29.20 -35.87 1.11
N LEU A 428 28.14 -36.57 1.56
CA LEU A 428 28.25 -37.46 2.72
C LEU A 428 27.53 -38.80 2.44
N PRO A 429 28.22 -39.95 2.51
CA PRO A 429 27.52 -41.23 2.51
C PRO A 429 26.89 -41.42 3.89
N THR A 430 25.60 -41.70 3.94
CA THR A 430 24.96 -42.24 5.15
C THR A 430 24.19 -43.47 4.75
N ILE A 431 24.87 -44.62 4.77
CA ILE A 431 24.50 -45.88 5.43
C ILE A 431 25.51 -46.98 5.03
N ALA A 432 25.78 -47.86 5.98
CA ALA A 432 26.92 -48.77 6.10
C ALA A 432 26.99 -49.88 5.03
N SER A 433 28.20 -50.43 4.88
CA SER A 433 28.60 -51.63 4.11
C SER A 433 28.81 -51.42 2.60
N GLN A 434 29.99 -50.94 2.21
CA GLN A 434 30.82 -51.48 1.12
C GLN A 434 32.20 -50.78 1.06
N ALA A 435 33.23 -51.54 0.69
CA ALA A 435 34.64 -51.17 0.81
C ALA A 435 35.08 -50.05 -0.14
N ALA A 436 36.02 -49.25 0.35
CA ALA A 436 36.45 -47.96 -0.18
C ALA A 436 37.15 -48.00 -1.54
N THR A 437 36.88 -46.98 -2.35
CA THR A 437 37.86 -46.40 -3.29
C THR A 437 37.98 -44.91 -2.94
N GLN A 438 39.21 -44.41 -2.80
CA GLN A 438 39.50 -43.09 -2.20
C GLN A 438 38.79 -41.93 -2.93
N PRO A 439 38.26 -40.92 -2.19
CA PRO A 439 37.69 -39.73 -2.81
C PRO A 439 38.77 -38.73 -3.26
N PRO A 440 38.52 -37.92 -4.31
CA PRO A 440 39.42 -36.84 -4.69
C PRO A 440 39.38 -35.72 -3.64
N ILE A 441 40.54 -35.11 -3.41
CA ILE A 441 40.71 -33.97 -2.49
C ILE A 441 40.04 -32.74 -3.11
N ILE A 442 39.06 -32.15 -2.41
CA ILE A 442 38.41 -30.88 -2.82
C ILE A 442 38.54 -29.85 -1.70
N LYS A 443 38.94 -28.62 -2.08
CA LYS A 443 39.12 -27.44 -1.22
C LYS A 443 37.77 -26.89 -0.70
N PRO A 444 37.72 -26.28 0.51
CA PRO A 444 36.47 -25.84 1.12
C PRO A 444 36.11 -24.40 0.71
N ASN A 445 34.86 -24.19 0.32
CA ASN A 445 33.95 -23.13 0.79
C ASN A 445 32.93 -22.74 -0.28
N THR A 446 31.74 -23.34 -0.20
CA THR A 446 30.38 -22.73 -0.24
C THR A 446 29.42 -23.87 -0.59
N PRO A 447 28.42 -24.23 0.25
CA PRO A 447 27.41 -25.19 -0.16
C PRO A 447 26.58 -24.57 -1.29
N THR A 448 26.76 -25.06 -2.50
CA THR A 448 25.94 -24.71 -3.66
C THR A 448 24.61 -25.44 -3.54
N LEU A 449 23.51 -24.69 -3.45
CA LEU A 449 22.17 -25.25 -3.63
C LEU A 449 22.01 -25.58 -5.11
N ILE A 450 22.18 -26.85 -5.44
CA ILE A 450 21.87 -27.39 -6.76
C ILE A 450 20.46 -27.94 -6.69
N VAL A 451 19.54 -27.33 -7.44
CA VAL A 451 18.25 -27.94 -7.74
C VAL A 451 18.53 -29.01 -8.80
N ALA A 452 18.56 -30.28 -8.40
CA ALA A 452 18.80 -31.40 -9.31
C ALA A 452 17.56 -31.71 -10.18
N PRO A 453 17.72 -32.27 -11.39
CA PRO A 453 16.59 -32.75 -12.20
C PRO A 453 16.06 -34.11 -11.71
N ALA A 454 14.89 -34.46 -12.24
CA ALA A 454 13.91 -35.44 -11.77
C ALA A 454 14.41 -36.87 -11.49
N THR A 455 13.82 -37.48 -10.46
CA THR A 455 13.80 -38.94 -10.24
C THR A 455 12.80 -39.63 -11.19
N PRO A 456 12.95 -40.95 -11.47
CA PRO A 456 12.12 -41.66 -12.45
C PRO A 456 10.62 -41.71 -12.15
N ASP A 457 10.22 -41.47 -10.90
CA ASP A 457 8.83 -41.55 -10.41
C ASP A 457 8.13 -40.18 -10.29
N MET A 458 8.72 -39.10 -10.84
CA MET A 458 8.08 -37.79 -10.85
C MET A 458 7.03 -37.65 -11.97
N PRO A 459 5.86 -37.04 -11.72
CA PRO A 459 4.94 -36.65 -12.78
C PRO A 459 5.65 -35.67 -13.73
N ILE A 460 5.83 -36.08 -14.99
CA ILE A 460 6.44 -35.27 -16.04
C ILE A 460 5.56 -34.04 -16.24
N VAL A 461 6.08 -32.86 -15.90
CA VAL A 461 5.46 -31.59 -16.28
C VAL A 461 5.69 -31.43 -17.79
N PRO A 462 4.64 -31.44 -18.62
CA PRO A 462 4.82 -31.25 -20.06
C PRO A 462 5.42 -29.85 -20.31
N GLU A 463 6.25 -29.69 -21.34
CA GLU A 463 6.80 -28.39 -21.80
C GLU A 463 5.71 -27.32 -22.03
N SER A 464 4.44 -27.73 -22.09
CA SER A 464 3.24 -26.90 -22.16
C SER A 464 2.74 -26.33 -20.82
N ALA A 465 3.42 -26.51 -19.69
CA ALA A 465 3.13 -25.78 -18.45
C ALA A 465 3.58 -24.32 -18.58
N GLN A 466 2.94 -23.61 -19.50
CA GLN A 466 3.22 -22.22 -19.86
C GLN A 466 2.98 -21.33 -18.63
N ARG A 467 3.95 -20.46 -18.33
CA ARG A 467 3.77 -19.32 -17.42
C ARG A 467 2.45 -18.64 -17.75
N LEU A 468 1.58 -18.47 -16.76
CA LEU A 468 0.32 -17.76 -16.99
C LEU A 468 0.61 -16.26 -17.07
N PRO A 469 0.01 -15.52 -18.03
CA PRO A 469 0.09 -14.07 -18.03
C PRO A 469 -0.41 -13.53 -16.68
N ALA A 470 0.44 -12.79 -15.98
CA ALA A 470 0.08 -12.24 -14.67
C ALA A 470 -1.01 -11.15 -14.79
N VAL A 471 -1.18 -10.61 -16.00
CA VAL A 471 -2.20 -9.64 -16.39
C VAL A 471 -3.07 -10.24 -17.50
N GLU A 472 -4.21 -10.83 -17.13
CA GLU A 472 -5.30 -11.10 -18.07
C GLU A 472 -6.35 -9.99 -17.94
N LEU A 473 -6.56 -9.23 -19.01
CA LEU A 473 -7.64 -8.25 -19.06
C LEU A 473 -8.99 -9.01 -19.06
N PRO A 474 -9.92 -8.71 -18.14
CA PRO A 474 -11.30 -9.19 -18.26
C PRO A 474 -11.87 -8.82 -19.63
N ASP A 475 -12.73 -9.66 -20.22
CA ASP A 475 -13.25 -9.42 -21.59
C ASP A 475 -13.91 -8.05 -21.76
N TYR A 476 -14.53 -7.50 -20.70
CA TYR A 476 -15.14 -6.17 -20.70
C TYR A 476 -14.13 -5.00 -20.65
N ALA A 477 -12.86 -5.29 -20.34
CA ALA A 477 -11.77 -4.33 -20.21
C ALA A 477 -10.72 -4.48 -21.34
N LYS A 478 -10.89 -5.45 -22.25
CA LYS A 478 -10.11 -5.53 -23.48
C LYS A 478 -10.53 -4.38 -24.40
N PRO A 479 -9.61 -3.52 -24.90
CA PRO A 479 -9.97 -2.50 -25.88
C PRO A 479 -10.54 -3.20 -27.12
N GLN A 480 -11.79 -2.89 -27.48
CA GLN A 480 -12.40 -3.37 -28.70
C GLN A 480 -11.76 -2.61 -29.86
N PRO A 481 -11.00 -3.28 -30.75
CA PRO A 481 -10.39 -2.60 -31.88
C PRO A 481 -11.50 -2.01 -32.76
N SER A 482 -11.34 -0.75 -33.15
CA SER A 482 -12.23 -0.10 -34.13
C SER A 482 -12.24 -0.90 -35.44
N ASN A 483 -13.25 -0.72 -36.29
CA ASN A 483 -13.30 -1.43 -37.58
C ASN A 483 -12.00 -1.26 -38.39
N LEU A 484 -11.42 -0.05 -38.34
CA LEU A 484 -10.15 0.28 -38.99
C LEU A 484 -8.95 -0.46 -38.36
N GLN A 485 -8.96 -0.66 -37.04
CA GLN A 485 -7.95 -1.46 -36.34
C GLN A 485 -8.11 -2.96 -36.63
N ARG A 486 -9.33 -3.46 -36.80
CA ARG A 486 -9.59 -4.86 -37.21
C ARG A 486 -9.12 -5.14 -38.62
N GLU A 487 -9.37 -4.22 -39.55
CA GLU A 487 -8.87 -4.30 -40.93
C GLU A 487 -7.34 -4.27 -40.96
N ARG A 488 -6.70 -3.39 -40.17
CA ARG A 488 -5.24 -3.34 -40.07
C ARG A 488 -4.63 -4.61 -39.49
N MET A 489 -5.29 -5.25 -38.51
CA MET A 489 -4.84 -6.54 -37.97
C MET A 489 -4.99 -7.68 -38.97
N LYS A 490 -6.11 -7.76 -39.70
CA LYS A 490 -6.29 -8.77 -40.75
C LYS A 490 -5.21 -8.65 -41.84
N LEU A 491 -4.89 -7.42 -42.25
CA LEU A 491 -3.82 -7.19 -43.21
C LEU A 491 -2.44 -7.54 -42.64
N LEU A 492 -2.19 -7.27 -41.35
CA LEU A 492 -0.94 -7.67 -40.70
C LEU A 492 -0.78 -9.18 -40.63
N ASP A 493 -1.83 -9.90 -40.22
CA ASP A 493 -1.85 -11.36 -40.19
C ASP A 493 -1.63 -11.95 -41.58
N LEU A 494 -2.25 -11.33 -42.60
CA LEU A 494 -2.02 -11.69 -44.00
C LEU A 494 -0.57 -11.42 -44.40
N PHE A 495 0.00 -10.26 -44.09
CA PHE A 495 1.39 -9.90 -44.41
C PHE A 495 2.43 -10.79 -43.71
N GLU A 496 2.15 -11.22 -42.48
CA GLU A 496 3.00 -12.11 -41.69
C GLU A 496 2.72 -13.59 -41.94
N ALA A 497 1.78 -13.92 -42.84
CA ALA A 497 1.44 -15.30 -43.15
C ALA A 497 2.68 -16.07 -43.64
N PRO A 498 2.82 -17.38 -43.30
CA PRO A 498 4.02 -18.16 -43.63
C PRO A 498 4.36 -18.22 -45.12
N HIS A 499 3.36 -18.09 -46.00
CA HIS A 499 3.51 -18.08 -47.45
C HIS A 499 3.97 -16.71 -48.02
N HIS A 500 4.10 -15.69 -47.16
CA HIS A 500 4.71 -14.41 -47.48
C HIS A 500 6.14 -14.38 -46.94
N LEU A 501 7.09 -14.69 -47.82
CA LEU A 501 8.48 -14.89 -47.45
C LEU A 501 9.20 -13.56 -47.31
N ARG A 502 10.17 -13.48 -46.40
CA ARG A 502 11.09 -12.33 -46.38
C ARG A 502 11.93 -12.37 -47.64
N VAL A 503 12.35 -11.21 -48.14
CA VAL A 503 13.23 -11.11 -49.33
C VAL A 503 14.47 -12.00 -49.20
N VAL A 504 15.02 -12.15 -47.99
CA VAL A 504 16.17 -13.02 -47.72
C VAL A 504 15.82 -14.51 -47.90
N ASP A 505 14.69 -14.94 -47.35
CA ASP A 505 14.26 -16.34 -47.41
C ASP A 505 13.87 -16.72 -48.85
N TYR A 506 13.18 -15.83 -49.55
CA TYR A 506 12.86 -16.01 -50.98
C TYR A 506 14.13 -16.09 -51.85
N ALA A 507 15.11 -15.22 -51.60
CA ALA A 507 16.40 -15.25 -52.31
C ALA A 507 17.14 -16.57 -52.12
N ALA A 508 17.11 -17.13 -50.90
CA ALA A 508 17.71 -18.42 -50.60
C ALA A 508 17.04 -19.57 -51.38
N LEU A 509 15.69 -19.58 -51.45
CA LEU A 509 14.95 -20.61 -52.17
C LEU A 509 15.17 -20.59 -53.69
N VAL A 510 15.36 -19.41 -54.28
CA VAL A 510 15.62 -19.26 -55.74
C VAL A 510 17.12 -19.39 -56.08
N GLY A 511 18.00 -19.51 -55.07
CA GLY A 511 19.45 -19.59 -55.28
C GLY A 511 20.06 -18.29 -55.82
N LYS A 512 19.51 -17.13 -55.45
CA LYS A 512 19.97 -15.79 -55.88
C LYS A 512 20.39 -14.95 -54.69
N SER A 513 21.12 -13.86 -54.94
CA SER A 513 21.49 -12.92 -53.87
C SER A 513 20.29 -12.05 -53.47
N ARG A 514 20.25 -11.61 -52.20
CA ARG A 514 19.27 -10.63 -51.72
C ARG A 514 19.23 -9.36 -52.59
N ARG A 515 20.41 -8.88 -53.03
CA ARG A 515 20.52 -7.69 -53.89
C ARG A 515 19.85 -7.92 -55.25
N TRP A 516 19.97 -9.11 -55.82
CA TRP A 516 19.31 -9.48 -57.07
C TRP A 516 17.79 -9.46 -56.94
N ILE A 517 17.23 -10.04 -55.86
CA ILE A 517 15.78 -10.00 -55.61
C ILE A 517 15.30 -8.57 -55.39
N SER A 518 16.05 -7.74 -54.65
CA SER A 518 15.72 -6.31 -54.53
C SER A 518 15.70 -5.58 -55.87
N TYR A 519 16.62 -5.89 -56.77
CA TYR A 519 16.62 -5.36 -58.13
C TYR A 519 15.41 -5.84 -58.95
N GLU A 520 15.04 -7.13 -58.87
CA GLU A 520 13.85 -7.65 -59.56
C GLU A 520 12.55 -6.99 -59.10
N ILE A 521 12.44 -6.69 -57.80
CA ILE A 521 11.30 -5.94 -57.25
C ILE A 521 11.28 -4.51 -57.80
N GLN A 522 12.43 -3.82 -57.79
CA GLN A 522 12.55 -2.45 -58.34
C GLN A 522 12.28 -2.39 -59.84
N ALA A 523 12.71 -3.41 -60.59
CA ALA A 523 12.46 -3.55 -62.02
C ALA A 523 11.03 -4.04 -62.34
N ARG A 524 10.14 -4.17 -61.32
CA ARG A 524 8.75 -4.66 -61.44
C ARG A 524 8.63 -6.05 -62.05
N ASN A 525 9.64 -6.89 -61.88
CA ASN A 525 9.65 -8.29 -62.31
C ASN A 525 9.19 -9.26 -61.21
N LEU A 526 8.92 -8.75 -60.01
CA LEU A 526 8.49 -9.53 -58.85
C LEU A 526 7.55 -8.69 -57.97
N LEU A 527 6.41 -9.26 -57.59
CA LEU A 527 5.48 -8.60 -56.68
C LEU A 527 6.00 -8.70 -55.24
N ALA A 528 6.12 -7.56 -54.56
CA ALA A 528 6.48 -7.49 -53.16
C ALA A 528 5.47 -6.65 -52.39
N LEU A 529 4.96 -7.22 -51.30
CA LEU A 529 4.05 -6.57 -50.37
C LEU A 529 4.85 -5.69 -49.40
N SER A 530 4.31 -4.52 -49.09
CA SER A 530 4.88 -3.57 -48.13
C SER A 530 3.83 -3.17 -47.10
N MET A 531 4.26 -2.86 -45.87
CA MET A 531 3.36 -2.38 -44.82
C MET A 531 4.10 -1.42 -43.88
N GLY A 532 3.88 -0.12 -44.05
CA GLY A 532 4.58 0.93 -43.30
C GLY A 532 6.11 0.76 -43.37
N HIS A 533 6.79 0.87 -42.23
CA HIS A 533 8.25 0.70 -42.14
C HIS A 533 8.74 -0.76 -42.10
N ARG A 534 7.86 -1.75 -42.30
CA ARG A 534 8.23 -3.17 -42.21
C ARG A 534 8.96 -3.64 -43.47
N SER A 535 9.80 -4.67 -43.31
CA SER A 535 10.56 -5.27 -44.40
C SER A 535 9.67 -5.94 -45.44
N LEU A 536 9.93 -5.69 -46.72
CA LEU A 536 9.19 -6.27 -47.85
C LEU A 536 9.02 -7.78 -47.73
N ARG A 537 7.86 -8.26 -48.19
CA ARG A 537 7.49 -9.68 -48.24
C ARG A 537 7.15 -10.08 -49.67
N VAL A 538 7.60 -11.26 -50.08
CA VAL A 538 7.37 -11.82 -51.41
C VAL A 538 6.51 -13.07 -51.26
N PRO A 539 5.32 -13.13 -51.87
CA PRO A 539 4.53 -14.35 -51.86
C PRO A 539 5.24 -15.54 -52.53
N ASP A 540 5.20 -16.69 -51.87
CA ASP A 540 5.89 -17.93 -52.25
C ASP A 540 5.37 -18.56 -53.55
N TRP A 541 4.11 -18.31 -53.92
CA TRP A 541 3.53 -18.78 -55.18
C TRP A 541 4.23 -18.19 -56.42
N GLN A 542 5.08 -17.16 -56.27
CA GLN A 542 5.96 -16.66 -57.33
C GLN A 542 7.22 -17.51 -57.56
N LEU A 543 7.44 -18.54 -56.73
CA LEU A 543 8.44 -19.58 -56.99
C LEU A 543 8.03 -20.48 -58.17
N ASP A 544 6.73 -20.56 -58.48
CA ASP A 544 6.20 -21.25 -59.66
C ASP A 544 6.47 -20.41 -60.93
N PRO A 545 7.21 -20.95 -61.92
CA PRO A 545 7.54 -20.22 -63.15
C PRO A 545 6.34 -19.71 -63.96
N LEU A 546 5.20 -20.42 -63.95
CA LEU A 546 4.02 -20.02 -64.72
C LEU A 546 3.29 -18.86 -64.03
N LYS A 547 3.11 -18.95 -62.70
CA LYS A 547 2.52 -17.87 -61.91
C LYS A 547 3.41 -16.63 -61.90
N ARG A 548 4.73 -16.82 -61.87
CA ARG A 548 5.70 -15.74 -62.00
C ARG A 548 5.60 -15.00 -63.33
N ARG A 549 5.43 -15.73 -64.45
CA ARG A 549 5.21 -15.12 -65.77
C ARG A 549 3.94 -14.29 -65.82
N LEU A 550 2.84 -14.76 -65.21
CA LEU A 550 1.61 -13.99 -65.07
C LEU A 550 1.82 -12.69 -64.32
N VAL A 551 2.46 -12.75 -63.14
CA VAL A 551 2.77 -11.54 -62.37
C VAL A 551 3.62 -10.56 -63.16
N GLN A 552 4.65 -11.04 -63.84
CA GLN A 552 5.52 -10.18 -64.66
C GLN A 552 4.73 -9.49 -65.77
N SER A 553 3.88 -10.22 -66.48
CA SER A 553 3.02 -9.66 -67.52
C SER A 553 1.99 -8.68 -66.96
N VAL A 554 1.38 -8.98 -65.81
CA VAL A 554 0.42 -8.09 -65.12
C VAL A 554 1.11 -6.81 -64.65
N LEU A 555 2.28 -6.91 -64.00
CA LEU A 555 3.06 -5.75 -63.54
C LEU A 555 3.57 -4.90 -64.71
N ALA A 556 3.91 -5.51 -65.85
CA ALA A 556 4.30 -4.79 -67.05
C ALA A 556 3.13 -4.06 -67.72
N SER A 557 1.92 -4.62 -67.62
CA SER A 557 0.69 -4.06 -68.20
C SER A 557 -0.01 -3.02 -67.33
N THR A 558 0.39 -2.87 -66.06
CA THR A 558 -0.25 -1.98 -65.08
C THR A 558 0.63 -0.74 -64.77
N PRO A 559 0.02 0.44 -64.56
CA PRO A 559 0.73 1.65 -64.11
C PRO A 559 1.65 1.43 -62.88
N PRO A 560 2.79 2.14 -62.78
CA PRO A 560 3.77 1.95 -61.70
C PRO A 560 3.31 2.45 -60.32
N ASP A 561 2.22 3.19 -60.24
CA ASP A 561 1.64 3.80 -59.04
C ASP A 561 0.57 2.94 -58.34
N ILE A 562 0.23 1.77 -58.90
CA ILE A 562 -0.71 0.83 -58.29
C ILE A 562 -0.12 0.20 -57.02
N ASP A 563 -0.95 0.14 -55.97
CA ASP A 563 -0.58 -0.46 -54.69
C ASP A 563 -0.31 -1.97 -54.89
N PRO A 564 0.85 -2.50 -54.47
CA PRO A 564 1.14 -3.93 -54.53
C PRO A 564 0.06 -4.81 -53.90
N TRP A 565 -0.65 -4.32 -52.88
CA TRP A 565 -1.78 -5.05 -52.30
C TRP A 565 -2.96 -5.19 -53.25
N GLN A 566 -3.25 -4.20 -54.08
CA GLN A 566 -4.32 -4.30 -55.08
C GLN A 566 -3.99 -5.39 -56.12
N THR A 567 -2.73 -5.45 -56.55
CA THR A 567 -2.27 -6.51 -57.45
C THR A 567 -2.34 -7.88 -56.82
N TYR A 568 -2.00 -7.98 -55.53
CA TYR A 568 -2.15 -9.21 -54.78
C TYR A 568 -3.61 -9.67 -54.68
N HIS A 569 -4.54 -8.76 -54.35
CA HIS A 569 -5.96 -9.06 -54.24
C HIS A 569 -6.54 -9.55 -55.57
N VAL A 570 -6.33 -8.83 -56.67
CA VAL A 570 -6.86 -9.22 -57.99
C VAL A 570 -6.33 -10.58 -58.45
N LEU A 571 -5.09 -10.92 -58.09
CA LEU A 571 -4.49 -12.21 -58.45
C LEU A 571 -4.96 -13.38 -57.57
N THR A 572 -5.42 -13.10 -56.35
CA THR A 572 -5.80 -14.12 -55.36
C THR A 572 -7.31 -14.27 -55.17
N GLU A 573 -8.10 -13.27 -55.56
CA GLU A 573 -9.55 -13.28 -55.48
C GLU A 573 -10.19 -14.01 -56.66
N GLY A 574 -11.30 -14.69 -56.39
CA GLY A 574 -12.05 -15.45 -57.38
C GLY A 574 -12.76 -14.53 -58.37
N HIS A 575 -12.67 -14.85 -59.66
CA HIS A 575 -13.33 -14.07 -60.71
C HIS A 575 -14.53 -14.85 -61.29
N GLU A 576 -15.65 -14.16 -61.56
CA GLU A 576 -16.88 -14.81 -62.04
C GLU A 576 -16.68 -15.50 -63.40
N SER A 577 -15.93 -14.88 -64.32
CA SER A 577 -15.58 -15.48 -65.62
C SER A 577 -14.68 -16.71 -65.53
N LEU A 578 -14.05 -16.94 -64.37
CA LEU A 578 -13.21 -18.11 -64.08
C LEU A 578 -13.94 -19.14 -63.21
N GLY A 579 -15.27 -19.02 -63.06
CA GLY A 579 -16.08 -19.92 -62.24
C GLY A 579 -15.76 -19.83 -60.75
N GLY A 580 -15.35 -18.63 -60.28
CA GLY A 580 -15.00 -18.37 -58.88
C GLY A 580 -13.57 -18.73 -58.49
N ARG A 581 -12.74 -19.20 -59.43
CA ARG A 581 -11.29 -19.41 -59.22
C ARG A 581 -10.50 -18.13 -59.40
N SER A 582 -9.37 -18.02 -58.71
CA SER A 582 -8.48 -16.87 -58.89
C SER A 582 -7.63 -16.99 -60.16
N PRO A 583 -7.13 -15.87 -60.73
CA PRO A 583 -6.20 -15.91 -61.85
C PRO A 583 -4.96 -16.79 -61.58
N LEU A 584 -4.49 -16.86 -60.33
CA LEU A 584 -3.36 -17.72 -59.93
C LEU A 584 -3.69 -19.22 -59.88
N GLU A 585 -4.96 -19.58 -59.71
CA GLU A 585 -5.44 -20.97 -59.71
C GLU A 585 -5.84 -21.44 -61.10
N ALA A 586 -6.33 -20.53 -61.94
CA ALA A 586 -6.82 -20.83 -63.29
C ALA A 586 -5.72 -20.81 -64.36
N ILE A 587 -4.49 -20.41 -64.02
CA ILE A 587 -3.40 -20.26 -65.00
C ILE A 587 -2.93 -21.58 -65.61
N THR A 588 -2.83 -21.57 -66.93
CA THR A 588 -2.27 -22.61 -67.79
C THR A 588 -1.39 -21.97 -68.86
N VAL A 589 -0.58 -22.77 -69.56
CA VAL A 589 0.31 -22.26 -70.62
C VAL A 589 -0.45 -21.59 -71.77
N SER A 590 -1.69 -22.02 -72.03
CA SER A 590 -2.52 -21.57 -73.16
C SER A 590 -3.43 -20.38 -72.87
N ASN A 591 -3.63 -19.99 -71.60
CA ASN A 591 -4.56 -18.92 -71.22
C ASN A 591 -3.89 -17.70 -70.57
N LEU A 592 -2.55 -17.61 -70.62
CA LEU A 592 -1.79 -16.52 -70.01
C LEU A 592 -2.23 -15.14 -70.51
N GLU A 593 -2.31 -14.93 -71.82
CA GLU A 593 -2.68 -13.62 -72.41
C GLU A 593 -4.13 -13.23 -72.07
N TYR A 594 -5.03 -14.21 -72.05
CA TYR A 594 -6.42 -14.02 -71.64
C TYR A 594 -6.51 -13.57 -70.17
N LEU A 595 -5.77 -14.21 -69.26
CA LEU A 595 -5.76 -13.85 -67.84
C LEU A 595 -5.11 -12.49 -67.59
N VAL A 596 -4.07 -12.12 -68.34
CA VAL A 596 -3.47 -10.77 -68.27
C VAL A 596 -4.49 -9.71 -68.71
N GLY A 597 -5.21 -9.95 -69.80
CA GLY A 597 -6.29 -9.07 -70.26
C GLY A 597 -7.40 -8.95 -69.22
N LEU A 598 -7.84 -10.08 -68.65
CA LEU A 598 -8.87 -10.11 -67.62
C LEU A 598 -8.47 -9.30 -66.37
N VAL A 599 -7.24 -9.50 -65.88
CA VAL A 599 -6.71 -8.76 -64.73
C VAL A 599 -6.62 -7.26 -65.03
N ARG A 600 -6.19 -6.87 -66.23
CA ARG A 600 -6.17 -5.46 -66.64
C ARG A 600 -7.58 -4.87 -66.68
N ASP A 601 -8.54 -5.58 -67.27
CA ASP A 601 -9.92 -5.11 -67.38
C ASP A 601 -10.57 -4.98 -65.98
N THR A 602 -10.19 -5.84 -65.01
CA THR A 602 -10.62 -5.69 -63.60
C THR A 602 -10.02 -4.46 -62.93
N PHE A 603 -8.77 -4.10 -63.26
CA PHE A 603 -8.17 -2.84 -62.79
C PHE A 603 -8.85 -1.62 -63.41
N GLU A 604 -9.26 -1.69 -64.67
CA GLU A 604 -9.98 -0.60 -65.35
C GLU A 604 -11.43 -0.44 -64.87
N ALA A 605 -12.09 -1.56 -64.53
CA ALA A 605 -13.46 -1.57 -64.00
C ALA A 605 -13.54 -1.14 -62.51
N MET A 606 -12.48 -1.38 -61.73
CA MET A 606 -12.35 -0.86 -60.36
C MET A 606 -12.02 0.64 -60.39
N GLN A 607 -13.03 1.51 -60.36
CA GLN A 607 -12.85 2.92 -59.97
C GLN A 607 -12.46 3.00 -58.48
N TRP A 608 -11.19 2.74 -58.15
CA TRP A 608 -10.73 2.88 -56.76
C TRP A 608 -10.31 4.34 -56.48
N PRO A 609 -10.79 4.96 -55.38
CA PRO A 609 -10.15 6.15 -54.83
C PRO A 609 -8.72 5.82 -54.41
N VAL A 610 -7.83 6.81 -54.25
CA VAL A 610 -6.50 6.60 -53.65
C VAL A 610 -6.66 5.78 -52.37
N SER A 611 -5.97 4.64 -52.26
CA SER A 611 -6.04 3.76 -51.09
C SER A 611 -5.92 4.64 -49.82
N PRO A 612 -6.83 4.53 -48.83
CA PRO A 612 -6.77 5.32 -47.60
C PRO A 612 -5.44 5.10 -46.84
N PHE A 613 -4.67 4.08 -47.24
CA PHE A 613 -3.37 3.73 -46.68
C PHE A 613 -2.17 4.40 -47.38
N THR A 614 -2.32 4.84 -48.64
CA THR A 614 -1.30 5.67 -49.30
C THR A 614 -1.29 7.10 -48.73
N THR A 615 -2.47 7.62 -48.40
CA THR A 615 -2.63 8.93 -47.72
C THR A 615 -2.10 8.90 -46.29
N LEU A 616 -2.23 7.78 -45.56
CA LEU A 616 -1.72 7.64 -44.20
C LEU A 616 -0.19 7.50 -44.14
N SER A 617 0.46 6.86 -45.12
CA SER A 617 1.94 6.86 -45.21
C SER A 617 2.50 8.26 -45.50
N GLN A 618 1.75 9.11 -46.20
CA GLN A 618 2.11 10.52 -46.41
C GLN A 618 1.80 11.38 -45.18
N MET A 619 0.75 11.08 -44.42
CA MET A 619 0.44 11.75 -43.14
C MET A 619 1.42 11.40 -42.02
N GLU A 620 1.91 10.16 -41.93
CA GLU A 620 2.98 9.75 -40.98
C GLU A 620 4.30 10.48 -41.28
N ASN A 621 4.62 10.75 -42.55
CA ASN A 621 5.77 11.59 -42.93
C ASN A 621 5.57 13.08 -42.61
N ALA A 622 4.35 13.60 -42.69
CA ALA A 622 4.03 14.99 -42.33
C ALA A 622 4.06 15.22 -40.81
N THR A 623 3.56 14.27 -40.01
CA THR A 623 3.64 14.34 -38.53
C THR A 623 5.05 14.13 -38.00
N ALA A 624 5.90 13.37 -38.71
CA ALA A 624 7.32 13.27 -38.39
C ALA A 624 8.09 14.57 -38.70
N LEU A 625 7.69 15.34 -39.72
CA LEU A 625 8.31 16.64 -40.05
C LEU A 625 7.85 17.76 -39.08
N GLU A 626 6.59 17.77 -38.65
CA GLU A 626 6.08 18.71 -37.64
C GLU A 626 6.61 18.45 -36.22
N MET A 627 7.16 17.26 -35.96
CA MET A 627 7.84 16.94 -34.70
C MET A 627 9.36 17.25 -34.72
N MET A 628 9.90 17.73 -35.85
CA MET A 628 11.32 18.13 -36.00
C MET A 628 11.52 19.63 -36.27
N VAL A 629 10.46 20.44 -36.18
CA VAL A 629 10.50 21.92 -36.08
C VAL A 629 9.95 22.32 -34.72
#